data_AF-A0A1S8LZP6-F1
#
_entry.id   AF-A0A1S8LZP6-F1
#
_cell.length_a   1.000
_cell.length_b   1.000
_cell.length_c   1.000
_cell.angle_alpha   90.00
_cell.angle_beta   90.00
_cell.angle_gamma   90.00
#
_symmetry.space_group_name_H-M   'P 1'
#
loop_
_entity.id
_entity.type
_entity.pdbx_description
1 polymer ?
#
loop_
_entity_poly.entity_id
_entity_poly.type
_entity_poly.pdbx_seq_one_letter_code
_entity_poly.pdbx_strand_id
1 'polypeptide(L)'
;MINYNNTFYEVNDGIVFNKIDERILVYKNKFYELKGDNLEIFKLLISRGKFNLEDRFKRKFLILYKIGLIKECTYGIKELIISKDTNIFKYENKFYIVNFKYGNINELSENDYKKLKAKDLSLSESSITDLLIKNYLQYKTNKESINNNEIKDKRVYIIFSYNCNMRCVYCFESHVNKNHISQDTFNKILNLVKDIDSRYNQTIVLYGGEPLLDENYNCIQALFNNELKRTKFDIITNGTNIDRYKELFLEFREKINDFIITLDGTEDIHNKRRRFGSNSFTIIIKNIETLIKNNFTVKIRINLDDKNISCQADLIKYLNEIFRENTQKLVIEYHRVEEKKNPLYESISFKKLYELANNNKSSNILVLYNDEIINRFINPSFYCKNEYYSNNYCDYYNNIVIDYNGDIYHCNEAMGNKDMMTENIDKFKVDSTYEDKTEGLEEKCKYCNYFVICKGNCFMENKIKKDSINNPVCRKKQYDDLINFIIEKNNIKYIGKI
;
A
#
# COMPACT_ATOMS: atom_id res chain seq x y z
N MET A 1 6.33 39.34 -12.91
CA MET A 1 6.95 39.58 -14.23
C MET A 1 8.16 38.69 -14.42
N ILE A 2 8.59 38.48 -15.67
CA ILE A 2 9.95 38.04 -16.02
C ILE A 2 10.52 39.10 -16.98
N ASN A 3 11.79 39.44 -16.83
CA ASN A 3 12.54 40.26 -17.79
C ASN A 3 13.45 39.34 -18.61
N TYR A 4 13.38 39.43 -19.94
CA TYR A 4 14.28 38.77 -20.86
C TYR A 4 14.47 39.67 -22.08
N ASN A 5 15.73 39.88 -22.50
CA ASN A 5 16.12 40.81 -23.57
C ASN A 5 15.41 42.18 -23.49
N ASN A 6 15.51 42.84 -22.32
CA ASN A 6 14.89 44.12 -21.97
C ASN A 6 13.37 44.22 -22.18
N THR A 7 12.68 43.09 -22.37
CA THR A 7 11.23 43.03 -22.52
C THR A 7 10.60 42.55 -21.22
N PHE A 8 9.69 43.35 -20.68
CA PHE A 8 8.97 43.04 -19.44
C PHE A 8 7.69 42.27 -19.77
N TYR A 9 7.59 41.05 -19.26
CA TYR A 9 6.40 40.20 -19.44
C TYR A 9 5.58 40.16 -18.15
N GLU A 10 4.40 40.77 -18.17
CA GLU A 10 3.37 40.55 -17.15
C GLU A 10 2.79 39.13 -17.24
N VAL A 11 2.33 38.59 -16.11
CA VAL A 11 2.13 37.15 -15.96
C VAL A 11 0.69 36.81 -15.61
N ASN A 12 -0.06 36.45 -16.65
CA ASN A 12 -1.14 35.46 -16.58
C ASN A 12 -0.91 34.44 -17.74
N ASP A 13 -1.85 33.53 -17.98
CA ASP A 13 -2.04 32.95 -19.33
C ASP A 13 -0.99 31.94 -19.86
N GLY A 14 -0.47 30.86 -19.23
CA GLY A 14 -0.63 30.20 -17.92
C GLY A 14 -0.49 28.64 -17.94
N ILE A 15 -0.59 28.02 -19.13
CA ILE A 15 -0.67 26.59 -19.58
C ILE A 15 -0.13 25.44 -18.68
N VAL A 16 -0.85 24.30 -18.72
CA VAL A 16 -0.50 22.99 -18.12
C VAL A 16 0.44 22.17 -19.01
N PHE A 17 1.44 21.50 -18.40
CA PHE A 17 2.35 20.56 -19.03
C PHE A 17 2.40 19.24 -18.25
N ASN A 18 2.37 18.10 -18.94
CA ASN A 18 2.60 16.79 -18.31
C ASN A 18 4.08 16.42 -18.40
N LYS A 19 4.75 16.16 -17.25
CA LYS A 19 6.14 15.68 -17.18
C LYS A 19 6.18 14.19 -17.56
N ILE A 20 6.93 13.83 -18.60
CA ILE A 20 7.26 12.42 -18.92
C ILE A 20 8.56 11.99 -18.23
N ASP A 21 9.53 12.90 -18.18
CA ASP A 21 10.87 12.67 -17.63
C ASP A 21 11.44 14.01 -17.12
N GLU A 22 12.61 14.01 -16.48
CA GLU A 22 13.36 15.20 -16.03
C GLU A 22 13.33 16.37 -17.03
N ARG A 23 13.41 16.07 -18.33
CA ARG A 23 13.63 17.06 -19.40
C ARG A 23 12.52 17.14 -20.44
N ILE A 24 11.39 16.45 -20.27
CA ILE A 24 10.38 16.27 -21.34
C ILE A 24 8.98 16.58 -20.86
N LEU A 25 8.31 17.48 -21.60
CA LEU A 25 6.95 17.96 -21.37
C LEU A 25 6.03 17.63 -22.57
N VAL A 26 4.76 17.36 -22.31
CA VAL A 26 3.71 17.23 -23.36
C VAL A 26 2.78 18.42 -23.35
N TYR A 27 2.44 18.93 -24.54
CA TYR A 27 1.34 19.88 -24.77
C TYR A 27 0.76 19.68 -26.19
N LYS A 28 -0.57 19.56 -26.32
CA LYS A 28 -1.29 19.36 -27.60
C LYS A 28 -0.66 18.30 -28.54
N ASN A 29 -0.45 17.09 -28.00
CA ASN A 29 0.18 15.94 -28.70
C ASN A 29 1.58 16.19 -29.27
N LYS A 30 2.24 17.29 -28.89
CA LYS A 30 3.62 17.63 -29.22
C LYS A 30 4.49 17.56 -27.96
N PHE A 31 5.76 17.20 -28.15
CA PHE A 31 6.72 16.95 -27.08
C PHE A 31 7.76 18.04 -27.07
N TYR A 32 8.16 18.45 -25.87
CA TYR A 32 8.97 19.62 -25.64
C TYR A 32 10.16 19.29 -24.74
N GLU A 33 11.36 19.43 -25.30
CA GLU A 33 12.63 19.18 -24.62
C GLU A 33 13.11 20.46 -23.92
N LEU A 34 13.41 20.36 -22.62
CA LEU A 34 14.08 21.37 -21.80
C LEU A 34 15.61 21.27 -22.00
N LYS A 35 16.30 22.40 -22.24
CA LYS A 35 17.73 22.43 -22.61
C LYS A 35 18.60 23.30 -21.69
N GLY A 36 19.80 22.81 -21.40
CA GLY A 36 20.85 23.52 -20.66
C GLY A 36 20.46 23.86 -19.22
N ASP A 37 21.08 24.91 -18.69
CA ASP A 37 20.94 25.39 -17.30
C ASP A 37 19.49 25.78 -16.94
N ASN A 38 18.65 25.97 -17.95
CA ASN A 38 17.22 26.26 -17.81
C ASN A 38 16.43 25.12 -17.14
N LEU A 39 16.99 23.90 -17.04
CA LEU A 39 16.38 22.80 -16.28
C LEU A 39 16.21 23.17 -14.80
N GLU A 40 17.20 23.80 -14.18
CA GLU A 40 17.11 24.21 -12.78
C GLU A 40 16.19 25.43 -12.60
N ILE A 41 16.13 26.33 -13.57
CA ILE A 41 15.13 27.42 -13.59
C ILE A 41 13.70 26.84 -13.65
N PHE A 42 13.47 25.81 -14.47
CA PHE A 42 12.17 25.14 -14.56
C PHE A 42 11.81 24.38 -13.28
N LYS A 43 12.77 23.67 -12.66
CA LYS A 43 12.61 23.04 -11.34
C LYS A 43 12.30 24.06 -10.25
N LEU A 44 13.01 25.19 -10.21
CA LEU A 44 12.80 26.29 -9.24
C LEU A 44 11.46 27.01 -9.38
N LEU A 45 10.90 27.05 -10.60
CA LEU A 45 9.55 27.58 -10.83
C LEU A 45 8.49 26.64 -10.24
N ILE A 46 8.60 25.33 -10.46
CA ILE A 46 7.63 24.34 -9.97
C ILE A 46 7.76 24.09 -8.46
N SER A 47 8.98 24.02 -7.92
CA SER A 47 9.23 23.60 -6.52
C SER A 47 8.72 24.59 -5.46
N ARG A 48 8.48 25.86 -5.83
CA ARG A 48 8.12 26.94 -4.90
C ARG A 48 6.62 27.10 -4.63
N GLY A 49 5.78 26.14 -5.02
CA GLY A 49 4.33 26.15 -4.74
C GLY A 49 3.53 27.28 -5.40
N LYS A 50 4.15 28.09 -6.28
CA LYS A 50 3.49 29.19 -7.00
C LYS A 50 2.63 28.75 -8.19
N PHE A 51 2.38 27.44 -8.31
CA PHE A 51 1.60 26.83 -9.39
C PHE A 51 0.56 25.88 -8.79
N ASN A 52 -0.62 26.40 -8.45
CA ASN A 52 -1.83 25.60 -8.42
C ASN A 52 -2.33 25.41 -9.86
N LEU A 53 -2.84 24.21 -10.16
CA LEU A 53 -3.34 23.84 -11.47
C LEU A 53 -4.87 24.03 -11.54
N GLU A 54 -5.30 25.23 -11.94
CA GLU A 54 -6.67 25.54 -12.32
C GLU A 54 -6.72 26.30 -13.66
N ASP A 55 -7.92 26.52 -14.18
CA ASP A 55 -8.19 26.88 -15.57
C ASP A 55 -7.92 28.34 -15.99
N ARG A 56 -8.06 28.60 -17.31
CA ARG A 56 -8.06 29.91 -18.05
C ARG A 56 -6.75 30.35 -18.71
N PHE A 57 -6.00 29.47 -19.37
CA PHE A 57 -4.61 29.79 -19.72
C PHE A 57 -4.07 29.19 -21.05
N LYS A 58 -3.72 30.02 -22.06
CA LYS A 58 -3.34 29.63 -23.45
C LYS A 58 -2.15 30.38 -24.14
N ARG A 59 -1.60 31.51 -23.67
CA ARG A 59 -0.50 32.24 -24.39
C ARG A 59 0.95 31.85 -24.07
N LYS A 60 1.28 31.38 -22.86
CA LYS A 60 2.67 31.16 -22.38
C LYS A 60 3.51 30.26 -23.30
N PHE A 61 2.88 29.30 -23.98
CA PHE A 61 3.54 28.38 -24.91
C PHE A 61 4.28 29.12 -26.04
N LEU A 62 3.64 30.11 -26.66
CA LEU A 62 4.21 30.82 -27.80
C LEU A 62 5.42 31.67 -27.40
N ILE A 63 5.47 32.14 -26.15
CA ILE A 63 6.60 32.87 -25.58
C ILE A 63 7.76 31.90 -25.30
N LEU A 64 7.51 30.82 -24.54
CA LEU A 64 8.52 29.82 -24.18
C LEU A 64 9.20 29.19 -25.42
N TYR A 65 8.43 28.97 -26.49
CA TYR A 65 8.93 28.52 -27.79
C TYR A 65 9.76 29.60 -28.50
N LYS A 66 9.30 30.86 -28.55
CA LYS A 66 10.02 31.97 -29.20
C LYS A 66 11.33 32.36 -28.50
N ILE A 67 11.45 32.15 -27.18
CA ILE A 67 12.68 32.42 -26.42
C ILE A 67 13.56 31.17 -26.22
N GLY A 68 13.26 30.08 -26.93
CA GLY A 68 14.15 28.89 -27.02
C GLY A 68 14.19 27.98 -25.79
N LEU A 69 13.36 28.22 -24.77
CA LEU A 69 13.35 27.42 -23.52
C LEU A 69 12.75 26.02 -23.71
N ILE A 70 11.90 25.84 -24.73
CA ILE A 70 11.38 24.54 -25.16
C ILE A 70 11.54 24.38 -26.66
N LYS A 71 12.08 23.24 -27.10
CA LYS A 71 12.10 22.86 -28.53
C LYS A 71 11.16 21.68 -28.75
N GLU A 72 10.37 21.75 -29.83
CA GLU A 72 9.58 20.60 -30.28
C GLU A 72 10.51 19.45 -30.70
N CYS A 73 10.28 18.26 -30.16
CA CYS A 73 11.13 17.08 -30.36
C CYS A 73 10.32 15.82 -30.69
N THR A 74 10.97 14.87 -31.38
CA THR A 74 10.42 13.55 -31.73
C THR A 74 11.02 12.47 -30.84
N TYR A 75 10.81 12.58 -29.52
CA TYR A 75 11.52 11.76 -28.52
C TYR A 75 11.02 10.30 -28.44
N GLY A 76 11.41 9.47 -29.41
CA GLY A 76 11.30 8.00 -29.34
C GLY A 76 9.88 7.42 -29.31
N ILE A 77 8.84 8.25 -29.46
CA ILE A 77 7.44 7.82 -29.46
C ILE A 77 7.15 7.06 -30.75
N LYS A 78 6.83 5.77 -30.63
CA LYS A 78 6.40 4.93 -31.76
C LYS A 78 4.89 4.93 -31.94
N GLU A 79 4.13 5.01 -30.85
CA GLU A 79 2.71 4.68 -30.83
C GLU A 79 2.04 5.32 -29.59
N LEU A 80 0.83 5.85 -29.75
CA LEU A 80 -0.07 6.13 -28.63
C LEU A 80 -0.91 4.87 -28.39
N ILE A 81 -1.01 4.40 -27.14
CA ILE A 81 -1.70 3.16 -26.79
C ILE A 81 -2.64 3.36 -25.61
N ILE A 82 -3.64 2.49 -25.48
CA ILE A 82 -4.40 2.33 -24.24
C ILE A 82 -3.47 1.75 -23.18
N SER A 83 -3.48 2.31 -21.97
CA SER A 83 -2.66 1.80 -20.87
C SER A 83 -3.07 0.38 -20.51
N LYS A 84 -2.09 -0.50 -20.24
CA LYS A 84 -2.32 -1.93 -19.93
C LYS A 84 -3.27 -2.15 -18.73
N ASP A 85 -3.31 -1.17 -17.82
CA ASP A 85 -4.07 -1.20 -16.57
C ASP A 85 -5.47 -0.56 -16.72
N THR A 86 -5.87 -0.23 -17.96
CA THR A 86 -7.16 0.38 -18.32
C THR A 86 -8.16 -0.65 -18.85
N ASN A 87 -9.37 -0.65 -18.29
CA ASN A 87 -10.51 -1.44 -18.73
C ASN A 87 -11.62 -0.52 -19.26
N ILE A 88 -12.37 -1.01 -20.25
CA ILE A 88 -13.48 -0.32 -20.91
C ILE A 88 -14.67 -1.28 -20.91
N PHE A 89 -15.85 -0.83 -20.48
CA PHE A 89 -17.02 -1.70 -20.29
C PHE A 89 -18.35 -0.96 -20.47
N LYS A 90 -19.44 -1.72 -20.66
CA LYS A 90 -20.81 -1.21 -20.58
C LYS A 90 -21.38 -1.63 -19.22
N TYR A 91 -22.09 -0.74 -18.56
CA TYR A 91 -22.90 -1.06 -17.38
C TYR A 91 -24.25 -0.35 -17.54
N GLU A 92 -25.34 -1.08 -17.26
CA GLU A 92 -26.70 -0.71 -17.67
C GLU A 92 -26.76 -0.25 -19.14
N ASN A 93 -27.14 1.01 -19.39
CA ASN A 93 -27.22 1.67 -20.69
C ASN A 93 -26.09 2.70 -20.93
N LYS A 94 -25.06 2.69 -20.09
CA LYS A 94 -23.92 3.62 -20.13
C LYS A 94 -22.60 2.91 -20.39
N PHE A 95 -21.60 3.70 -20.80
CA PHE A 95 -20.27 3.23 -21.18
C PHE A 95 -19.23 3.83 -20.26
N TYR A 96 -18.26 3.04 -19.81
CA TYR A 96 -17.31 3.44 -18.79
C TYR A 96 -15.88 3.05 -19.15
N ILE A 97 -14.95 3.84 -18.65
CA ILE A 97 -13.51 3.56 -18.66
C ILE A 97 -12.98 3.67 -17.22
N VAL A 98 -12.12 2.73 -16.83
CA VAL A 98 -11.51 2.67 -15.50
C VAL A 98 -10.04 2.29 -15.63
N ASN A 99 -9.15 2.91 -14.85
CA ASN A 99 -7.75 2.54 -14.75
C ASN A 99 -7.47 2.06 -13.32
N PHE A 100 -7.15 0.78 -13.18
CA PHE A 100 -6.98 0.14 -11.87
C PHE A 100 -5.64 0.47 -11.20
N LYS A 101 -4.61 0.88 -11.97
CA LYS A 101 -3.33 1.39 -11.42
C LYS A 101 -3.53 2.73 -10.71
N TYR A 102 -4.43 3.59 -11.20
CA TYR A 102 -4.60 4.95 -10.70
C TYR A 102 -5.94 5.23 -9.98
N GLY A 103 -6.90 4.29 -9.99
CA GLY A 103 -8.21 4.47 -9.37
C GLY A 103 -9.15 5.44 -10.10
N ASN A 104 -8.80 5.87 -11.31
CA ASN A 104 -9.62 6.77 -12.12
C ASN A 104 -10.78 6.01 -12.76
N ILE A 105 -11.99 6.58 -12.74
CA ILE A 105 -13.17 6.07 -13.46
C ILE A 105 -13.97 7.23 -14.09
N ASN A 106 -14.39 7.07 -15.35
CA ASN A 106 -15.12 8.08 -16.13
C ASN A 106 -16.16 7.45 -17.08
N GLU A 107 -17.17 8.25 -17.45
CA GLU A 107 -18.18 7.87 -18.44
C GLU A 107 -17.73 8.25 -19.86
N LEU A 108 -18.08 7.41 -20.84
CA LEU A 108 -17.71 7.51 -22.25
C LEU A 108 -18.95 7.85 -23.11
N SER A 109 -18.73 8.55 -24.22
CA SER A 109 -19.72 8.57 -25.29
C SER A 109 -19.80 7.18 -25.96
N GLU A 110 -20.93 6.84 -26.58
CA GLU A 110 -21.03 5.57 -27.32
C GLU A 110 -20.02 5.48 -28.47
N ASN A 111 -19.73 6.61 -29.14
CA ASN A 111 -18.70 6.72 -30.16
C ASN A 111 -17.31 6.40 -29.59
N ASP A 112 -16.92 7.08 -28.53
CA ASP A 112 -15.58 6.95 -27.94
C ASP A 112 -15.40 5.55 -27.33
N TYR A 113 -16.47 4.97 -26.77
CA TYR A 113 -16.51 3.56 -26.36
C TYR A 113 -16.27 2.59 -27.52
N LYS A 114 -16.99 2.74 -28.65
CA LYS A 114 -16.83 1.87 -29.82
C LYS A 114 -15.41 1.94 -30.39
N LYS A 115 -14.86 3.16 -30.51
CA LYS A 115 -13.49 3.39 -30.99
C LYS A 115 -12.45 2.78 -30.05
N LEU A 116 -12.49 3.12 -28.75
CA LEU A 116 -11.57 2.57 -27.74
C LEU A 116 -11.66 1.04 -27.63
N LYS A 117 -12.85 0.44 -27.77
CA LYS A 117 -13.02 -1.02 -27.84
C LYS A 117 -12.36 -1.65 -29.07
N ALA A 118 -12.40 -0.97 -30.22
CA ALA A 118 -11.69 -1.38 -31.43
C ALA A 118 -10.17 -1.07 -31.39
N LYS A 119 -9.67 -0.44 -30.32
CA LYS A 119 -8.33 0.18 -30.22
C LYS A 119 -8.09 1.29 -31.25
N ASP A 120 -9.15 1.82 -31.84
CA ASP A 120 -9.11 3.02 -32.68
C ASP A 120 -8.98 4.26 -31.79
N LEU A 121 -7.92 5.04 -32.02
CA LEU A 121 -7.62 6.28 -31.32
C LEU A 121 -7.92 7.54 -32.15
N SER A 122 -8.75 7.44 -33.20
CA SER A 122 -9.30 8.58 -33.95
C SER A 122 -10.40 9.35 -33.17
N LEU A 123 -10.11 9.63 -31.91
CA LEU A 123 -10.95 10.38 -30.97
C LEU A 123 -10.74 11.90 -31.14
N SER A 124 -11.58 12.70 -30.48
CA SER A 124 -11.42 14.16 -30.48
C SER A 124 -10.15 14.61 -29.74
N GLU A 125 -9.61 15.80 -30.05
CA GLU A 125 -8.42 16.34 -29.36
C GLU A 125 -8.66 16.48 -27.84
N SER A 126 -9.87 16.86 -27.42
CA SER A 126 -10.25 16.94 -26.01
C SER A 126 -10.39 15.56 -25.37
N SER A 127 -10.99 14.57 -26.05
CA SER A 127 -11.03 13.18 -25.58
C SER A 127 -9.61 12.63 -25.38
N ILE A 128 -8.70 12.78 -26.36
CA ILE A 128 -7.31 12.31 -26.24
C ILE A 128 -6.58 13.02 -25.09
N THR A 129 -6.73 14.33 -24.97
CA THR A 129 -6.07 15.13 -23.92
C THR A 129 -6.55 14.70 -22.52
N ASP A 130 -7.86 14.55 -22.34
CA ASP A 130 -8.46 14.15 -21.07
C ASP A 130 -8.10 12.70 -20.69
N LEU A 131 -8.09 11.80 -21.67
CA LEU A 131 -7.68 10.41 -21.48
C LEU A 131 -6.20 10.26 -21.13
N LEU A 132 -5.32 11.13 -21.66
CA LEU A 132 -3.92 11.22 -21.28
C LEU A 132 -3.74 11.77 -19.85
N ILE A 133 -4.42 12.87 -19.51
CA ILE A 133 -4.35 13.48 -18.17
C ILE A 133 -4.79 12.50 -17.07
N LYS A 134 -5.77 11.65 -17.37
CA LYS A 134 -6.33 10.65 -16.44
C LYS A 134 -5.64 9.27 -16.55
N ASN A 135 -4.50 9.17 -17.24
CA ASN A 135 -3.69 7.95 -17.41
C ASN A 135 -4.40 6.76 -18.08
N TYR A 136 -5.47 6.98 -18.84
CA TYR A 136 -6.14 5.92 -19.61
C TYR A 136 -5.38 5.56 -20.90
N LEU A 137 -4.76 6.57 -21.51
CA LEU A 137 -3.82 6.40 -22.62
C LEU A 137 -2.39 6.67 -22.14
N GLN A 138 -1.41 6.09 -22.83
CA GLN A 138 0.01 6.33 -22.61
C GLN A 138 0.78 6.24 -23.93
N TYR A 139 1.93 6.90 -24.02
CA TYR A 139 2.83 6.73 -25.16
C TYR A 139 3.73 5.50 -24.95
N LYS A 140 3.91 4.71 -26.02
CA LYS A 140 4.77 3.52 -26.04
C LYS A 140 6.23 3.94 -26.16
N THR A 141 6.94 3.96 -25.04
CA THR A 141 8.36 4.30 -24.96
C THR A 141 9.25 3.07 -25.18
N ASN A 142 10.46 3.27 -25.69
CA ASN A 142 11.49 2.21 -25.77
C ASN A 142 12.20 1.95 -24.43
N LYS A 143 11.71 2.48 -23.31
CA LYS A 143 12.28 2.15 -21.99
C LYS A 143 11.89 0.71 -21.66
N GLU A 144 12.86 -0.19 -21.80
CA GLU A 144 13.00 -1.29 -20.84
C GLU A 144 12.87 -0.68 -19.43
N SER A 145 12.17 -1.37 -18.53
CA SER A 145 12.01 -0.91 -17.16
C SER A 145 13.39 -0.64 -16.56
N ILE A 146 13.66 0.60 -16.17
CA ILE A 146 14.91 0.94 -15.49
C ILE A 146 14.93 0.10 -14.22
N ASN A 147 15.78 -0.93 -14.20
CA ASN A 147 16.12 -1.63 -12.98
C ASN A 147 16.91 -0.64 -12.12
N ASN A 148 16.17 0.13 -11.33
CA ASN A 148 16.72 0.72 -10.13
C ASN A 148 17.32 -0.43 -9.33
N ASN A 149 18.64 -0.43 -9.14
CA ASN A 149 19.31 -1.33 -8.20
C ASN A 149 19.04 -0.83 -6.77
N GLU A 150 17.76 -0.74 -6.42
CA GLU A 150 17.29 -0.52 -5.06
C GLU A 150 17.76 -1.70 -4.20
N ILE A 151 18.31 -1.37 -3.02
CA ILE A 151 18.65 -2.36 -2.02
C ILE A 151 17.33 -3.02 -1.60
N LYS A 152 17.17 -4.30 -1.91
CA LYS A 152 15.93 -5.04 -1.62
C LYS A 152 15.73 -5.13 -0.12
N ASP A 153 14.75 -4.41 0.40
CA ASP A 153 14.37 -4.49 1.81
C ASP A 153 13.82 -5.89 2.13
N LYS A 154 14.21 -6.44 3.29
CA LYS A 154 13.69 -7.71 3.83
C LYS A 154 12.84 -7.47 5.07
N ARG A 155 11.75 -8.23 5.25
CA ARG A 155 10.94 -8.20 6.47
C ARG A 155 11.12 -9.52 7.22
N VAL A 156 11.76 -9.47 8.39
CA VAL A 156 12.14 -10.67 9.16
C VAL A 156 11.24 -10.78 10.39
N TYR A 157 10.20 -11.62 10.31
CA TYR A 157 9.31 -11.89 11.43
C TYR A 157 9.98 -12.91 12.37
N ILE A 158 10.04 -12.59 13.66
CA ILE A 158 10.57 -13.49 14.70
C ILE A 158 9.43 -13.87 15.64
N ILE A 159 9.20 -15.18 15.78
CA ILE A 159 8.23 -15.77 16.71
C ILE A 159 9.00 -16.46 17.83
N PHE A 160 8.92 -15.90 19.05
CA PHE A 160 9.59 -16.47 20.23
C PHE A 160 8.79 -17.62 20.85
N SER A 161 7.46 -17.53 20.83
CA SER A 161 6.53 -18.57 21.29
C SER A 161 5.13 -18.34 20.72
N TYR A 162 4.29 -19.37 20.79
CA TYR A 162 2.84 -19.26 20.55
C TYR A 162 2.06 -18.92 21.83
N ASN A 163 2.74 -18.44 22.89
CA ASN A 163 2.06 -17.94 24.07
C ASN A 163 1.43 -16.57 23.79
N CYS A 164 0.24 -16.37 24.33
CA CYS A 164 -0.45 -15.09 24.36
C CYS A 164 -1.20 -15.00 25.70
N ASN A 165 -1.24 -13.81 26.30
CA ASN A 165 -2.06 -13.55 27.48
C ASN A 165 -3.56 -13.36 27.13
N MET A 166 -3.89 -12.94 25.90
CA MET A 166 -5.27 -12.78 25.42
C MET A 166 -5.93 -14.09 24.95
N ARG A 167 -7.27 -14.07 24.81
CA ARG A 167 -8.10 -15.18 24.27
C ARG A 167 -9.06 -14.67 23.17
N CYS A 168 -8.48 -14.06 22.13
CA CYS A 168 -9.19 -13.45 21.01
C CYS A 168 -10.02 -14.47 20.20
N VAL A 169 -11.24 -14.10 19.80
CA VAL A 169 -12.22 -15.03 19.19
C VAL A 169 -11.91 -15.47 17.76
N TYR A 170 -10.94 -14.85 17.09
CA TYR A 170 -10.52 -15.12 15.69
C TYR A 170 -9.04 -15.49 15.57
N CYS A 171 -8.36 -15.79 16.69
CA CYS A 171 -6.92 -16.07 16.71
C CYS A 171 -6.61 -17.40 16.00
N PHE A 172 -5.99 -17.34 14.82
CA PHE A 172 -5.60 -18.52 14.02
C PHE A 172 -4.48 -19.34 14.67
N GLU A 173 -3.65 -18.71 15.51
CA GLU A 173 -2.53 -19.31 16.25
C GLU A 173 -2.99 -20.19 17.43
N SER A 174 -4.26 -20.09 17.83
CA SER A 174 -4.81 -20.67 19.07
C SER A 174 -4.72 -22.21 19.17
N HIS A 175 -4.40 -22.89 18.07
CA HIS A 175 -4.25 -24.33 17.95
C HIS A 175 -2.79 -24.83 17.83
N VAL A 176 -1.78 -23.94 17.87
CA VAL A 176 -0.37 -24.31 17.66
C VAL A 176 0.30 -24.66 19.00
N ASN A 177 1.34 -25.51 18.95
CA ASN A 177 2.08 -25.96 20.13
C ASN A 177 2.80 -24.81 20.86
N LYS A 178 2.52 -24.66 22.15
CA LYS A 178 3.02 -23.57 23.01
C LYS A 178 4.38 -23.91 23.63
N ASN A 179 5.35 -24.10 22.77
CA ASN A 179 6.76 -24.15 23.16
C ASN A 179 7.39 -22.75 23.01
N HIS A 180 8.57 -22.59 23.60
CA HIS A 180 9.39 -21.39 23.52
C HIS A 180 10.62 -21.65 22.66
N ILE A 181 11.21 -20.58 22.14
CA ILE A 181 12.47 -20.62 21.41
C ILE A 181 13.63 -21.12 22.27
N SER A 182 14.46 -22.00 21.73
CA SER A 182 15.68 -22.45 22.43
C SER A 182 16.82 -21.43 22.28
N GLN A 183 17.76 -21.39 23.22
CA GLN A 183 18.92 -20.50 23.12
C GLN A 183 19.78 -20.78 21.88
N ASP A 184 19.88 -22.04 21.45
CA ASP A 184 20.56 -22.43 20.20
C ASP A 184 19.84 -21.84 18.97
N THR A 185 18.53 -22.04 18.88
CA THR A 185 17.68 -21.47 17.82
C THR A 185 17.79 -19.95 17.81
N PHE A 186 17.74 -19.29 18.97
CA PHE A 186 17.85 -17.84 19.06
C PHE A 186 19.24 -17.33 18.65
N ASN A 187 20.32 -18.03 19.02
CA ASN A 187 21.68 -17.72 18.55
C ASN A 187 21.78 -17.83 17.01
N LYS A 188 21.12 -18.83 16.41
CA LYS A 188 21.03 -18.98 14.94
C LYS A 188 20.26 -17.83 14.29
N ILE A 189 19.15 -17.38 14.89
CA ILE A 189 18.42 -16.17 14.45
C ILE A 189 19.32 -14.93 14.53
N LEU A 190 20.06 -14.73 15.63
CA LEU A 190 20.99 -13.61 15.78
C LEU A 190 22.10 -13.60 14.72
N ASN A 191 22.55 -14.77 14.26
CA ASN A 191 23.50 -14.87 13.15
C ASN A 191 22.85 -14.57 11.79
N LEU A 192 21.63 -15.09 11.55
CA LEU A 192 20.90 -14.84 10.30
C LEU A 192 20.55 -13.35 10.12
N VAL A 193 20.08 -12.65 11.17
CA VAL A 193 19.78 -11.21 11.03
C VAL A 193 21.03 -10.35 10.81
N LYS A 194 22.22 -10.78 11.27
CA LYS A 194 23.50 -10.13 10.94
C LYS A 194 23.91 -10.37 9.49
N ASP A 195 23.75 -11.60 9.00
CA ASP A 195 23.99 -11.94 7.59
C ASP A 195 23.06 -11.14 6.65
N ILE A 196 21.80 -10.88 7.06
CA ILE A 196 20.89 -9.99 6.31
C ILE A 196 21.35 -8.52 6.39
N ASP A 197 21.58 -7.97 7.59
CA ASP A 197 21.99 -6.56 7.80
C ASP A 197 23.29 -6.19 7.06
N SER A 198 24.19 -7.16 6.86
CA SER A 198 25.43 -6.98 6.11
C SER A 198 25.24 -6.69 4.60
N ARG A 199 24.09 -7.06 4.02
CA ARG A 199 23.82 -7.04 2.57
C ARG A 199 22.55 -6.28 2.16
N TYR A 200 21.56 -6.19 3.06
CA TYR A 200 20.24 -5.63 2.80
C TYR A 200 19.86 -4.63 3.91
N ASN A 201 18.88 -3.76 3.65
CA ASN A 201 18.14 -3.18 4.76
C ASN A 201 17.10 -4.19 5.22
N GLN A 202 16.76 -4.19 6.51
CA GLN A 202 15.72 -5.06 7.02
C GLN A 202 14.83 -4.38 8.07
N THR A 203 13.59 -4.81 8.10
CA THR A 203 12.69 -4.57 9.23
C THR A 203 12.49 -5.88 9.97
N ILE A 204 13.01 -5.99 11.19
CA ILE A 204 12.68 -7.09 12.09
C ILE A 204 11.29 -6.82 12.64
N VAL A 205 10.39 -7.79 12.51
CA VAL A 205 9.01 -7.70 13.00
C VAL A 205 8.88 -8.62 14.20
N LEU A 206 8.66 -8.05 15.38
CA LEU A 206 8.36 -8.85 16.58
C LEU A 206 6.91 -9.36 16.46
N TYR A 207 6.72 -10.68 16.49
CA TYR A 207 5.44 -11.34 16.20
C TYR A 207 5.28 -12.66 16.99
N GLY A 208 4.26 -13.44 16.65
CA GLY A 208 3.76 -14.57 17.43
C GLY A 208 2.60 -14.17 18.34
N GLY A 209 2.22 -15.05 19.26
CA GLY A 209 1.00 -14.90 20.06
C GLY A 209 0.97 -13.61 20.89
N GLU A 210 2.05 -13.32 21.60
CA GLU A 210 2.38 -11.99 22.12
C GLU A 210 3.91 -11.89 22.30
N PRO A 211 4.63 -11.08 21.51
CA PRO A 211 6.07 -10.96 21.67
C PRO A 211 6.46 -10.30 23.00
N LEU A 212 5.66 -9.41 23.57
CA LEU A 212 5.99 -8.66 24.79
C LEU A 212 5.64 -9.39 26.10
N LEU A 213 5.68 -10.73 26.13
CA LEU A 213 5.64 -11.51 27.37
C LEU A 213 7.02 -11.55 28.03
N ASP A 214 7.09 -11.50 29.37
CA ASP A 214 8.36 -11.46 30.13
C ASP A 214 9.36 -12.57 29.76
N GLU A 215 8.86 -13.76 29.40
CA GLU A 215 9.65 -14.89 28.86
C GLU A 215 10.56 -14.50 27.68
N ASN A 216 10.15 -13.52 26.86
CA ASN A 216 10.85 -13.07 25.67
C ASN A 216 11.74 -11.83 25.91
N TYR A 217 11.70 -11.23 27.12
CA TYR A 217 12.38 -9.95 27.39
C TYR A 217 13.88 -9.99 27.07
N ASN A 218 14.56 -11.07 27.49
CA ASN A 218 16.00 -11.23 27.26
C ASN A 218 16.34 -11.39 25.78
N CYS A 219 15.50 -12.07 24.99
CA CYS A 219 15.68 -12.21 23.54
C CYS A 219 15.47 -10.87 22.81
N ILE A 220 14.46 -10.09 23.22
CA ILE A 220 14.17 -8.76 22.64
C ILE A 220 15.28 -7.76 23.01
N GLN A 221 15.74 -7.75 24.26
CA GLN A 221 16.89 -6.93 24.68
C GLN A 221 18.18 -7.35 23.95
N ALA A 222 18.43 -8.65 23.76
CA ALA A 222 19.57 -9.11 22.97
C ALA A 222 19.49 -8.65 21.50
N LEU A 223 18.32 -8.72 20.86
CA LEU A 223 18.11 -8.19 19.50
C LEU A 223 18.42 -6.68 19.42
N PHE A 224 17.91 -5.89 20.36
CA PHE A 224 18.18 -4.45 20.41
C PHE A 224 19.65 -4.11 20.71
N ASN A 225 20.33 -4.90 21.56
CA ASN A 225 21.74 -4.68 21.91
C ASN A 225 22.72 -4.95 20.74
N ASN A 226 22.31 -5.66 19.69
CA ASN A 226 23.21 -5.94 18.55
C ASN A 226 23.43 -4.71 17.65
N GLU A 227 24.65 -4.57 17.13
CA GLU A 227 25.04 -3.55 16.13
C GLU A 227 24.51 -3.89 14.73
N LEU A 228 23.19 -3.86 14.57
CA LEU A 228 22.53 -3.98 13.27
C LEU A 228 22.35 -2.56 12.69
N LYS A 229 23.07 -2.25 11.59
CA LYS A 229 23.27 -0.88 11.06
C LYS A 229 22.29 -0.51 9.96
N ARG A 230 21.62 -1.49 9.35
CA ARG A 230 20.57 -1.33 8.33
C ARG A 230 19.21 -1.87 8.79
N THR A 231 19.08 -2.10 10.11
CA THR A 231 17.91 -2.73 10.71
C THR A 231 17.02 -1.72 11.43
N LYS A 232 15.72 -1.88 11.24
CA LYS A 232 14.67 -1.26 12.04
C LYS A 232 13.74 -2.32 12.64
N PHE A 233 12.95 -1.94 13.63
CA PHE A 233 12.01 -2.81 14.32
C PHE A 233 10.56 -2.33 14.17
N ASP A 234 9.69 -3.20 13.66
CA ASP A 234 8.24 -3.07 13.78
C ASP A 234 7.78 -3.98 14.93
N ILE A 235 6.91 -3.49 15.82
CA ILE A 235 6.47 -4.24 17.00
C ILE A 235 4.97 -4.48 16.91
N ILE A 236 4.56 -5.68 16.49
CA ILE A 236 3.15 -6.08 16.47
C ILE A 236 2.80 -6.68 17.84
N THR A 237 1.86 -6.08 18.55
CA THR A 237 1.49 -6.50 19.93
C THR A 237 -0.01 -6.33 20.17
N ASN A 238 -0.54 -7.09 21.13
CA ASN A 238 -1.86 -6.84 21.69
C ASN A 238 -1.90 -5.58 22.56
N GLY A 239 -0.75 -5.04 22.98
CA GLY A 239 -0.61 -3.75 23.62
C GLY A 239 -0.72 -3.73 25.15
N THR A 240 -0.95 -4.85 25.83
CA THR A 240 -1.07 -4.89 27.30
C THR A 240 0.25 -4.66 28.03
N ASN A 241 1.37 -5.18 27.50
CA ASN A 241 2.66 -5.25 28.20
C ASN A 241 3.66 -4.13 27.81
N ILE A 242 3.23 -3.10 27.08
CA ILE A 242 4.11 -2.02 26.60
C ILE A 242 4.83 -1.29 27.76
N ASP A 243 4.14 -1.01 28.86
CA ASP A 243 4.68 -0.33 30.05
C ASP A 243 5.90 -1.09 30.64
N ARG A 244 5.84 -2.43 30.62
CA ARG A 244 6.92 -3.33 31.10
C ARG A 244 8.20 -3.26 30.25
N TYR A 245 8.10 -2.84 28.99
CA TYR A 245 9.21 -2.68 28.05
C TYR A 245 9.59 -1.20 27.82
N LYS A 246 8.90 -0.25 28.46
CA LYS A 246 9.00 1.19 28.21
C LYS A 246 10.43 1.70 28.20
N GLU A 247 11.24 1.39 29.21
CA GLU A 247 12.62 1.89 29.30
C GLU A 247 13.52 1.33 28.19
N LEU A 248 13.35 0.05 27.83
CA LEU A 248 14.06 -0.57 26.71
C LEU A 248 13.68 0.06 25.36
N PHE A 249 12.40 0.41 25.17
CA PHE A 249 11.96 1.15 23.98
C PHE A 249 12.51 2.59 23.95
N LEU A 250 12.64 3.24 25.10
CA LEU A 250 13.24 4.59 25.20
C LEU A 250 14.75 4.57 24.90
N GLU A 251 15.47 3.57 25.42
CA GLU A 251 16.89 3.31 25.15
C GLU A 251 17.14 3.07 23.65
N PHE A 252 16.36 2.20 23.02
CA PHE A 252 16.53 1.80 21.61
C PHE A 252 15.61 2.52 20.63
N ARG A 253 15.09 3.70 21.01
CA ARG A 253 14.16 4.54 20.25
C ARG A 253 14.49 4.59 18.76
N GLU A 254 15.71 4.95 18.41
CA GLU A 254 16.14 5.19 17.02
C GLU A 254 16.21 3.91 16.17
N LYS A 255 16.07 2.72 16.77
CA LYS A 255 15.92 1.44 16.05
C LYS A 255 14.46 1.09 15.76
N ILE A 256 13.48 1.69 16.43
CA ILE A 256 12.04 1.36 16.29
C ILE A 256 11.39 2.25 15.22
N ASN A 257 10.61 1.65 14.32
CA ASN A 257 9.77 2.35 13.35
C ASN A 257 8.37 2.62 13.92
N ASP A 258 7.64 1.55 14.20
CA ASP A 258 6.20 1.57 14.48
C ASP A 258 5.81 0.54 15.54
N PHE A 259 4.87 0.94 16.40
CA PHE A 259 4.09 0.03 17.23
C PHE A 259 2.76 -0.28 16.54
N ILE A 260 2.53 -1.54 16.20
CA ILE A 260 1.32 -2.02 15.52
C ILE A 260 0.43 -2.71 16.56
N ILE A 261 -0.56 -1.98 17.07
CA ILE A 261 -1.35 -2.35 18.25
C ILE A 261 -2.79 -2.67 17.82
N THR A 262 -3.33 -3.83 18.22
CA THR A 262 -4.65 -4.26 17.74
C THR A 262 -5.81 -3.73 18.60
N LEU A 263 -6.71 -2.93 18.02
CA LEU A 263 -7.84 -2.30 18.73
C LEU A 263 -9.15 -2.43 17.92
N ASP A 264 -9.89 -3.53 18.10
CA ASP A 264 -10.96 -3.94 17.18
C ASP A 264 -12.23 -3.06 17.08
N GLY A 265 -12.46 -2.11 17.99
CA GLY A 265 -13.73 -1.39 18.09
C GLY A 265 -13.82 -0.57 19.38
N THR A 266 -15.01 -0.06 19.68
CA THR A 266 -15.34 0.54 20.99
C THR A 266 -15.15 -0.47 22.13
N GLU A 267 -15.02 0.02 23.36
CA GLU A 267 -14.64 -0.75 24.56
C GLU A 267 -15.37 -2.11 24.70
N ASP A 268 -16.71 -2.13 24.65
CA ASP A 268 -17.50 -3.36 24.75
C ASP A 268 -17.19 -4.36 23.61
N ILE A 269 -17.07 -3.87 22.38
CA ILE A 269 -16.82 -4.68 21.19
C ILE A 269 -15.38 -5.21 21.22
N HIS A 270 -14.41 -4.39 21.65
CA HIS A 270 -13.03 -4.81 21.84
C HIS A 270 -12.94 -5.89 22.92
N ASN A 271 -13.43 -5.64 24.14
CA ASN A 271 -13.31 -6.55 25.27
C ASN A 271 -14.01 -7.90 25.00
N LYS A 272 -15.15 -7.88 24.29
CA LYS A 272 -15.86 -9.09 23.84
C LYS A 272 -15.08 -9.89 22.79
N ARG A 273 -14.37 -9.23 21.87
CA ARG A 273 -13.56 -9.89 20.80
C ARG A 273 -12.19 -10.34 21.28
N ARG A 274 -11.53 -9.54 22.14
CA ARG A 274 -10.12 -9.64 22.57
C ARG A 274 -10.02 -9.77 24.09
N ARG A 275 -10.63 -10.85 24.60
CA ARG A 275 -10.78 -11.15 26.03
C ARG A 275 -9.42 -11.22 26.74
N PHE A 276 -9.20 -10.33 27.70
CA PHE A 276 -8.10 -10.34 28.66
C PHE A 276 -8.50 -9.51 29.89
N GLY A 277 -8.40 -10.09 31.09
CA GLY A 277 -8.93 -9.49 32.31
C GLY A 277 -10.43 -9.17 32.22
N SER A 278 -10.86 -8.13 32.92
CA SER A 278 -12.19 -7.51 32.77
C SER A 278 -12.25 -6.47 31.65
N ASN A 279 -11.14 -5.77 31.39
CA ASN A 279 -11.07 -4.65 30.45
C ASN A 279 -9.65 -4.52 29.87
N SER A 280 -9.46 -4.96 28.62
CA SER A 280 -8.19 -4.82 27.91
C SER A 280 -8.08 -3.48 27.18
N PHE A 281 -9.22 -2.92 26.73
CA PHE A 281 -9.29 -1.65 26.02
C PHE A 281 -8.63 -0.49 26.79
N THR A 282 -9.00 -0.26 28.06
CA THR A 282 -8.44 0.84 28.86
C THR A 282 -6.91 0.72 29.05
N ILE A 283 -6.41 -0.50 29.23
CA ILE A 283 -4.96 -0.78 29.38
C ILE A 283 -4.24 -0.43 28.08
N ILE A 284 -4.80 -0.84 26.93
CA ILE A 284 -4.23 -0.57 25.62
C ILE A 284 -4.26 0.93 25.31
N ILE A 285 -5.34 1.64 25.60
CA ILE A 285 -5.43 3.10 25.40
C ILE A 285 -4.38 3.84 26.24
N LYS A 286 -4.21 3.50 27.54
CA LYS A 286 -3.15 4.06 28.39
C LYS A 286 -1.75 3.83 27.78
N ASN A 287 -1.51 2.63 27.26
CA ASN A 287 -0.22 2.28 26.67
C ASN A 287 0.04 2.95 25.31
N ILE A 288 -0.98 3.14 24.47
CA ILE A 288 -0.92 3.96 23.25
C ILE A 288 -0.60 5.41 23.61
N GLU A 289 -1.29 5.97 24.60
CA GLU A 289 -1.02 7.33 25.11
C GLU A 289 0.41 7.47 25.64
N THR A 290 0.92 6.44 26.35
CA THR A 290 2.29 6.41 26.86
C THR A 290 3.32 6.41 25.72
N LEU A 291 3.09 5.67 24.63
CA LEU A 291 3.96 5.69 23.45
C LEU A 291 3.94 7.05 22.73
N ILE A 292 2.75 7.61 22.51
CA ILE A 292 2.56 8.88 21.80
C ILE A 292 3.19 10.05 22.60
N LYS A 293 2.97 10.11 23.92
CA LYS A 293 3.64 11.08 24.82
C LYS A 293 5.17 10.94 24.77
N ASN A 294 5.67 9.73 24.53
CA ASN A 294 7.08 9.45 24.31
C ASN A 294 7.49 9.54 22.83
N ASN A 295 6.77 10.30 21.99
CA ASN A 295 7.10 10.64 20.60
C ASN A 295 7.18 9.45 19.62
N PHE A 296 6.70 8.26 19.99
CA PHE A 296 6.59 7.12 19.06
C PHE A 296 5.38 7.26 18.13
N THR A 297 5.46 6.60 16.97
CA THR A 297 4.31 6.44 16.06
C THR A 297 3.58 5.14 16.38
N VAL A 298 2.25 5.19 16.37
CA VAL A 298 1.38 4.04 16.63
C VAL A 298 0.45 3.79 15.43
N LYS A 299 0.43 2.54 14.97
CA LYS A 299 -0.53 2.01 14.00
C LYS A 299 -1.56 1.16 14.74
N ILE A 300 -2.77 1.69 14.91
CA ILE A 300 -3.92 0.91 15.39
C ILE A 300 -4.36 -0.02 14.26
N ARG A 301 -4.18 -1.32 14.46
CA ARG A 301 -4.65 -2.37 13.55
C ARG A 301 -6.05 -2.81 13.95
N ILE A 302 -6.98 -2.87 12.99
CA ILE A 302 -8.36 -3.26 13.25
C ILE A 302 -8.73 -4.47 12.40
N ASN A 303 -9.02 -5.60 13.05
CA ASN A 303 -9.49 -6.81 12.38
C ASN A 303 -11.00 -6.69 12.15
N LEU A 304 -11.37 -6.27 10.94
CA LEU A 304 -12.70 -5.83 10.55
C LEU A 304 -13.56 -6.96 9.96
N ASP A 305 -14.75 -7.13 10.53
CA ASP A 305 -15.83 -7.98 10.05
C ASP A 305 -17.20 -7.34 10.33
N ASP A 306 -18.28 -8.02 9.93
CA ASP A 306 -19.66 -7.53 10.09
C ASP A 306 -20.11 -7.38 11.55
N LYS A 307 -19.35 -7.90 12.53
CA LYS A 307 -19.65 -7.79 13.97
C LYS A 307 -18.98 -6.58 14.63
N ASN A 308 -18.08 -5.86 13.95
CA ASN A 308 -17.45 -4.64 14.47
C ASN A 308 -17.44 -3.43 13.52
N ILE A 309 -17.82 -3.53 12.24
CA ILE A 309 -17.88 -2.35 11.34
C ILE A 309 -18.78 -1.22 11.87
N SER A 310 -19.91 -1.53 12.50
CA SER A 310 -20.87 -0.51 12.97
C SER A 310 -20.29 0.45 14.01
N CYS A 311 -19.43 -0.03 14.92
CA CYS A 311 -18.84 0.80 15.98
C CYS A 311 -17.61 1.62 15.56
N GLN A 312 -17.19 1.54 14.29
CA GLN A 312 -15.94 2.16 13.84
C GLN A 312 -16.00 3.68 13.80
N ALA A 313 -17.16 4.26 13.49
CA ALA A 313 -17.35 5.72 13.54
C ALA A 313 -17.18 6.25 14.97
N ASP A 314 -17.76 5.56 15.96
CA ASP A 314 -17.64 5.92 17.38
C ASP A 314 -16.21 5.74 17.90
N LEU A 315 -15.52 4.67 17.50
CA LEU A 315 -14.11 4.47 17.83
C LEU A 315 -13.23 5.57 17.22
N ILE A 316 -13.40 5.89 15.94
CA ILE A 316 -12.63 6.96 15.27
C ILE A 316 -12.90 8.30 15.93
N LYS A 317 -14.15 8.61 16.29
CA LYS A 317 -14.50 9.82 17.04
C LYS A 317 -13.77 9.86 18.40
N TYR A 318 -13.89 8.81 19.20
CA TYR A 318 -13.24 8.70 20.51
C TYR A 318 -11.71 8.89 20.41
N LEU A 319 -11.06 8.22 19.44
CA LEU A 319 -9.62 8.35 19.22
C LEU A 319 -9.21 9.76 18.78
N ASN A 320 -10.00 10.42 17.92
CA ASN A 320 -9.77 11.83 17.53
C ASN A 320 -9.94 12.79 18.73
N GLU A 321 -10.84 12.48 19.68
CA GLU A 321 -11.07 13.29 20.88
C GLU A 321 -9.93 13.13 21.90
N ILE A 322 -9.52 11.90 22.24
CA ILE A 322 -8.46 11.66 23.24
C ILE A 322 -7.05 11.95 22.72
N PHE A 323 -6.79 11.80 21.42
CA PHE A 323 -5.47 12.07 20.81
C PHE A 323 -5.44 13.36 19.97
N ARG A 324 -6.38 14.29 20.20
CA ARG A 324 -6.59 15.54 19.42
C ARG A 324 -5.33 16.37 19.12
N GLU A 325 -4.35 16.40 20.02
CA GLU A 325 -3.08 17.16 19.91
C GLU A 325 -1.95 16.35 19.23
N ASN A 326 -2.19 15.06 18.97
CA ASN A 326 -1.20 14.09 18.54
C ASN A 326 -1.70 13.14 17.44
N THR A 327 -2.76 13.49 16.69
CA THR A 327 -3.33 12.60 15.65
C THR A 327 -2.32 12.27 14.54
N GLN A 328 -1.33 13.14 14.31
CA GLN A 328 -0.18 12.92 13.43
C GLN A 328 0.78 11.79 13.86
N LYS A 329 0.67 11.30 15.11
CA LYS A 329 1.39 10.13 15.64
C LYS A 329 0.56 8.85 15.59
N LEU A 330 -0.69 8.93 15.13
CA LEU A 330 -1.62 7.82 15.10
C LEU A 330 -2.07 7.54 13.67
N VAL A 331 -2.05 6.27 13.30
CA VAL A 331 -2.61 5.77 12.04
C VAL A 331 -3.58 4.64 12.38
N ILE A 332 -4.74 4.59 11.73
CA ILE A 332 -5.68 3.46 11.82
C ILE A 332 -5.56 2.66 10.54
N GLU A 333 -5.45 1.34 10.63
CA GLU A 333 -5.33 0.44 9.50
C GLU A 333 -6.36 -0.68 9.58
N TYR A 334 -7.29 -0.70 8.62
CA TYR A 334 -8.34 -1.70 8.52
C TYR A 334 -7.88 -2.95 7.76
N HIS A 335 -7.84 -4.09 8.44
CA HIS A 335 -7.58 -5.41 7.86
C HIS A 335 -8.88 -6.20 7.81
N ARG A 336 -9.29 -6.66 6.63
CA ARG A 336 -10.47 -7.53 6.48
C ARG A 336 -10.17 -8.89 7.11
N VAL A 337 -11.06 -9.38 7.97
CA VAL A 337 -10.96 -10.76 8.49
C VAL A 337 -11.40 -11.71 7.37
N GLU A 338 -10.54 -12.68 7.06
CA GLU A 338 -10.67 -13.65 5.97
C GLU A 338 -10.55 -15.07 6.56
N GLU A 339 -11.65 -15.68 7.04
CA GLU A 339 -11.60 -17.00 7.70
C GLU A 339 -11.42 -18.15 6.68
N LYS A 340 -10.19 -18.31 6.19
CA LYS A 340 -9.85 -19.21 5.06
C LYS A 340 -10.28 -20.67 5.24
N LYS A 341 -10.37 -21.16 6.48
CA LYS A 341 -10.77 -22.53 6.83
C LYS A 341 -12.29 -22.77 6.87
N ASN A 342 -13.10 -21.72 6.97
CA ASN A 342 -14.55 -21.83 7.09
C ASN A 342 -15.22 -21.51 5.74
N PRO A 343 -15.76 -22.50 5.01
CA PRO A 343 -16.36 -22.27 3.70
C PRO A 343 -17.68 -21.49 3.76
N LEU A 344 -18.26 -21.31 4.96
CA LEU A 344 -19.48 -20.53 5.20
C LEU A 344 -19.21 -19.10 5.68
N TYR A 345 -17.94 -18.72 5.89
CA TYR A 345 -17.60 -17.37 6.32
C TYR A 345 -17.52 -16.42 5.13
N GLU A 346 -18.37 -15.40 5.14
CA GLU A 346 -18.31 -14.28 4.19
C GLU A 346 -17.52 -13.11 4.79
N SER A 347 -16.32 -12.88 4.24
CA SER A 347 -15.48 -11.72 4.56
C SER A 347 -16.20 -10.42 4.18
N ILE A 348 -16.07 -9.39 5.02
CA ILE A 348 -16.78 -8.11 4.83
C ILE A 348 -16.63 -7.56 3.41
N SER A 349 -17.74 -7.14 2.81
CA SER A 349 -17.77 -6.80 1.38
C SER A 349 -17.03 -5.50 1.07
N PHE A 350 -16.45 -5.42 -0.13
CA PHE A 350 -15.79 -4.19 -0.60
C PHE A 350 -16.73 -2.99 -0.63
N LYS A 351 -18.05 -3.18 -0.85
CA LYS A 351 -19.06 -2.12 -0.80
C LYS A 351 -19.11 -1.48 0.60
N LYS A 352 -19.24 -2.30 1.65
CA LYS A 352 -19.22 -1.87 3.06
C LYS A 352 -17.90 -1.18 3.42
N LEU A 353 -16.77 -1.71 2.95
CA LEU A 353 -15.45 -1.13 3.20
C LEU A 353 -15.25 0.21 2.49
N TYR A 354 -15.80 0.38 1.29
CA TYR A 354 -15.81 1.65 0.55
C TYR A 354 -16.72 2.70 1.21
N GLU A 355 -17.88 2.30 1.76
CA GLU A 355 -18.74 3.21 2.55
C GLU A 355 -18.02 3.68 3.83
N LEU A 356 -17.44 2.76 4.61
CA LEU A 356 -16.58 3.09 5.76
C LEU A 356 -15.45 4.04 5.34
N ALA A 357 -14.77 3.76 4.23
CA ALA A 357 -13.66 4.57 3.76
C ALA A 357 -14.06 5.97 3.27
N ASN A 358 -15.30 6.18 2.82
CA ASN A 358 -15.81 7.52 2.54
C ASN A 358 -16.18 8.27 3.82
N ASN A 359 -16.83 7.61 4.78
CA ASN A 359 -17.19 8.21 6.07
C ASN A 359 -15.95 8.70 6.85
N ASN A 360 -14.84 7.97 6.74
CA ASN A 360 -13.59 8.27 7.43
C ASN A 360 -12.78 9.44 6.81
N LYS A 361 -13.19 10.01 5.66
CA LYS A 361 -12.45 11.09 4.96
C LYS A 361 -12.33 12.40 5.76
N SER A 362 -13.12 12.57 6.82
CA SER A 362 -13.10 13.76 7.69
C SER A 362 -12.38 13.53 9.03
N SER A 363 -11.67 12.41 9.20
CA SER A 363 -10.85 12.13 10.38
C SER A 363 -9.53 12.93 10.38
N ASN A 364 -9.11 13.45 11.54
CA ASN A 364 -7.78 14.06 11.70
C ASN A 364 -6.67 13.01 11.94
N ILE A 365 -7.06 11.76 12.24
CA ILE A 365 -6.20 10.57 12.25
C ILE A 365 -6.17 10.00 10.83
N LEU A 366 -4.98 9.67 10.32
CA LEU A 366 -4.83 9.00 9.02
C LEU A 366 -5.44 7.60 9.06
N VAL A 367 -6.39 7.31 8.15
CA VAL A 367 -7.03 6.00 8.05
C VAL A 367 -6.67 5.32 6.73
N LEU A 368 -6.09 4.12 6.84
CA LEU A 368 -5.64 3.25 5.76
C LEU A 368 -6.47 1.95 5.73
N TYR A 369 -6.48 1.30 4.56
CA TYR A 369 -7.16 0.03 4.36
C TYR A 369 -6.14 -0.95 3.78
N ASN A 370 -5.96 -2.13 4.37
CA ASN A 370 -5.12 -3.17 3.80
C ASN A 370 -5.86 -3.93 2.69
N ASP A 371 -6.32 -3.17 1.69
CA ASP A 371 -6.99 -3.66 0.50
C ASP A 371 -6.79 -2.66 -0.65
N GLU A 372 -5.90 -2.99 -1.58
CA GLU A 372 -5.41 -2.06 -2.61
C GLU A 372 -6.52 -1.47 -3.47
N ILE A 373 -7.61 -2.20 -3.77
CA ILE A 373 -8.70 -1.63 -4.58
C ILE A 373 -9.39 -0.47 -3.86
N ILE A 374 -9.55 -0.55 -2.54
CA ILE A 374 -10.17 0.51 -1.73
C ILE A 374 -9.25 1.72 -1.69
N ASN A 375 -7.95 1.53 -1.41
CA ASN A 375 -7.01 2.64 -1.38
C ASN A 375 -6.92 3.37 -2.72
N ARG A 376 -6.92 2.64 -3.85
CA ARG A 376 -6.82 3.23 -5.20
C ARG A 376 -8.04 4.13 -5.51
N PHE A 377 -9.27 3.71 -5.16
CA PHE A 377 -10.48 4.52 -5.38
C PHE A 377 -10.76 5.60 -4.30
N ILE A 378 -10.15 5.50 -3.13
CA ILE A 378 -10.30 6.48 -2.04
C ILE A 378 -9.22 7.57 -2.13
N ASN A 379 -7.98 7.20 -2.47
CA ASN A 379 -6.80 8.07 -2.52
C ASN A 379 -6.07 8.04 -3.89
N PRO A 380 -6.75 8.22 -5.05
CA PRO A 380 -6.13 8.09 -6.37
C PRO A 380 -4.93 9.03 -6.59
N SER A 381 -4.96 10.22 -6.00
CA SER A 381 -3.91 11.24 -6.10
C SER A 381 -2.58 10.84 -5.44
N PHE A 382 -2.56 9.86 -4.53
CA PHE A 382 -1.35 9.28 -3.96
C PHE A 382 -0.67 8.35 -4.99
N TYR A 383 -1.44 7.45 -5.59
CA TYR A 383 -0.94 6.49 -6.57
C TYR A 383 -0.60 7.10 -7.94
N CYS A 384 -1.18 8.26 -8.28
CA CYS A 384 -0.72 9.08 -9.41
C CYS A 384 0.68 9.70 -9.21
N LYS A 385 1.26 9.68 -8.00
CA LYS A 385 2.59 10.25 -7.70
C LYS A 385 3.67 9.20 -7.45
N ASN A 386 3.30 7.99 -7.04
CA ASN A 386 4.24 6.94 -6.66
C ASN A 386 4.26 5.81 -7.70
N GLU A 387 5.42 5.55 -8.29
CA GLU A 387 5.63 4.41 -9.20
C GLU A 387 6.03 3.11 -8.48
N TYR A 388 5.97 3.07 -7.15
CA TYR A 388 6.21 1.85 -6.38
C TYR A 388 5.06 0.84 -6.53
N TYR A 389 5.41 -0.36 -6.98
CA TYR A 389 4.53 -1.53 -7.04
C TYR A 389 5.25 -2.71 -6.42
N SER A 390 4.62 -3.40 -5.46
CA SER A 390 5.05 -4.77 -5.20
C SER A 390 4.80 -5.61 -6.46
N ASN A 391 5.75 -6.50 -6.74
CA ASN A 391 5.62 -7.41 -7.86
C ASN A 391 4.58 -8.51 -7.59
N ASN A 392 4.33 -8.86 -6.31
CA ASN A 392 3.30 -9.81 -5.88
C ASN A 392 2.25 -9.15 -4.95
N TYR A 393 1.34 -9.95 -4.36
CA TYR A 393 0.20 -9.44 -3.58
C TYR A 393 0.54 -8.92 -2.17
N CYS A 394 1.63 -9.39 -1.54
CA CYS A 394 1.90 -9.13 -0.10
C CYS A 394 3.40 -9.22 0.25
N ASP A 395 4.28 -8.87 -0.69
CA ASP A 395 5.74 -8.99 -0.59
C ASP A 395 6.25 -10.37 -0.12
N TYR A 396 5.53 -11.45 -0.50
CA TYR A 396 5.72 -12.83 -0.02
C TYR A 396 7.19 -13.29 -0.03
N TYR A 397 7.91 -13.10 -1.14
CA TYR A 397 9.32 -13.51 -1.30
C TYR A 397 10.35 -12.57 -0.62
N ASN A 398 9.92 -11.43 -0.07
CA ASN A 398 10.74 -10.54 0.76
C ASN A 398 10.48 -10.70 2.26
N ASN A 399 9.40 -11.40 2.63
CA ASN A 399 9.16 -11.85 4.00
C ASN A 399 9.98 -13.12 4.30
N ILE A 400 10.65 -13.11 5.46
CA ILE A 400 11.29 -14.26 6.08
C ILE A 400 10.65 -14.40 7.47
N VAL A 401 9.95 -15.50 7.72
CA VAL A 401 9.20 -15.71 8.97
C VAL A 401 9.83 -16.89 9.69
N ILE A 402 10.43 -16.64 10.85
CA ILE A 402 11.18 -17.63 11.61
C ILE A 402 10.38 -18.02 12.86
N ASP A 403 10.02 -19.30 12.92
CA ASP A 403 9.27 -19.89 14.03
C ASP A 403 10.20 -20.28 15.20
N TYR A 404 9.63 -20.53 16.38
CA TYR A 404 10.39 -20.74 17.64
C TYR A 404 11.36 -21.93 17.58
N ASN A 405 11.13 -22.87 16.65
CA ASN A 405 11.95 -24.06 16.42
C ASN A 405 12.98 -23.90 15.28
N GLY A 406 13.02 -22.72 14.64
CA GLY A 406 13.90 -22.44 13.50
C GLY A 406 13.34 -22.84 12.14
N ASP A 407 12.08 -23.28 12.03
CA ASP A 407 11.42 -23.44 10.73
C ASP A 407 11.18 -22.07 10.09
N ILE A 408 11.41 -21.96 8.77
CA ILE A 408 11.29 -20.72 8.02
C ILE A 408 10.16 -20.79 6.99
N TYR A 409 9.38 -19.70 6.92
CA TYR A 409 8.21 -19.53 6.06
C TYR A 409 8.25 -18.15 5.35
N HIS A 410 7.42 -17.98 4.32
CA HIS A 410 7.23 -16.69 3.60
C HIS A 410 5.96 -15.93 4.04
N CYS A 411 5.19 -16.46 4.98
CA CYS A 411 3.95 -15.83 5.46
C CYS A 411 3.70 -16.12 6.94
N ASN A 412 3.27 -15.11 7.69
CA ASN A 412 2.99 -15.21 9.12
C ASN A 412 1.68 -15.98 9.43
N GLU A 413 0.84 -16.26 8.44
CA GLU A 413 -0.29 -17.20 8.55
C GLU A 413 0.11 -18.66 8.19
N ALA A 414 1.32 -18.89 7.67
CA ALA A 414 1.83 -20.21 7.31
C ALA A 414 2.61 -20.90 8.45
N MET A 415 3.02 -20.15 9.47
CA MET A 415 3.81 -20.66 10.60
C MET A 415 3.08 -21.81 11.34
N GLY A 416 3.84 -22.79 11.81
CA GLY A 416 3.33 -24.06 12.34
C GLY A 416 2.76 -25.04 11.29
N ASN A 417 2.51 -24.65 10.04
CA ASN A 417 2.03 -25.55 8.98
C ASN A 417 3.19 -26.14 8.16
N LYS A 418 3.56 -27.40 8.44
CA LYS A 418 4.65 -28.09 7.75
C LYS A 418 4.53 -28.15 6.23
N ASP A 419 3.32 -28.15 5.66
CA ASP A 419 3.10 -28.15 4.21
C ASP A 419 3.49 -26.83 3.52
N MET A 420 3.73 -25.77 4.31
CA MET A 420 4.14 -24.43 3.85
C MET A 420 5.54 -24.03 4.35
N MET A 421 6.24 -24.92 5.05
CA MET A 421 7.62 -24.73 5.48
C MET A 421 8.54 -24.62 4.26
N THR A 422 9.41 -23.61 4.23
CA THR A 422 10.34 -23.36 3.13
C THR A 422 11.65 -24.13 3.32
N GLU A 423 12.25 -24.00 4.50
CA GLU A 423 13.49 -24.67 4.92
C GLU A 423 13.64 -24.51 6.45
N ASN A 424 14.60 -25.18 7.09
CA ASN A 424 15.00 -24.88 8.48
C ASN A 424 16.23 -23.96 8.53
N ILE A 425 16.33 -23.12 9.57
CA ILE A 425 17.42 -22.15 9.76
C ILE A 425 18.83 -22.76 9.70
N ASP A 426 19.00 -24.04 10.04
CA ASP A 426 20.28 -24.75 9.95
C ASP A 426 20.80 -24.93 8.50
N LYS A 427 19.94 -24.74 7.50
CA LYS A 427 20.25 -24.87 6.07
C LYS A 427 19.91 -23.62 5.25
N PHE A 428 19.01 -22.79 5.76
CA PHE A 428 18.48 -21.63 5.05
C PHE A 428 19.58 -20.65 4.62
N LYS A 429 19.45 -20.13 3.40
CA LYS A 429 20.33 -19.11 2.84
C LYS A 429 19.48 -17.97 2.31
N VAL A 430 19.90 -16.73 2.62
CA VAL A 430 19.22 -15.52 2.16
C VAL A 430 19.52 -15.32 0.68
N ASP A 431 18.59 -15.75 -0.18
CA ASP A 431 18.71 -15.56 -1.63
C ASP A 431 18.60 -14.07 -2.02
N SER A 432 19.42 -13.68 -2.99
CA SER A 432 19.44 -12.35 -3.59
C SER A 432 18.51 -12.25 -4.80
N THR A 433 18.18 -13.38 -5.42
CA THR A 433 17.24 -13.47 -6.53
C THR A 433 15.81 -13.22 -6.03
N TYR A 434 15.01 -12.58 -6.87
CA TYR A 434 13.57 -12.44 -6.65
C TYR A 434 12.92 -13.25 -7.76
N GLU A 435 12.57 -14.51 -7.48
CA GLU A 435 11.82 -15.33 -8.42
C GLU A 435 10.36 -14.86 -8.44
N ASP A 436 9.98 -14.11 -9.47
CA ASP A 436 8.59 -13.69 -9.67
C ASP A 436 7.73 -14.86 -10.17
N LYS A 437 7.27 -15.71 -9.24
CA LYS A 437 6.52 -16.92 -9.60
C LYS A 437 5.09 -16.65 -10.11
N THR A 438 4.74 -15.39 -10.42
CA THR A 438 3.50 -15.08 -11.16
C THR A 438 3.44 -15.74 -12.53
N GLU A 439 4.58 -16.18 -13.10
CA GLU A 439 4.64 -17.02 -14.30
C GLU A 439 3.79 -18.31 -14.19
N GLY A 440 3.74 -18.89 -12.98
CA GLY A 440 3.02 -20.13 -12.69
C GLY A 440 1.53 -19.99 -12.42
N LEU A 441 0.99 -18.76 -12.42
CA LEU A 441 -0.45 -18.52 -12.27
C LEU A 441 -1.24 -18.99 -13.51
N GLU A 442 -2.48 -19.44 -13.28
CA GLU A 442 -3.41 -19.81 -14.35
C GLU A 442 -3.51 -18.73 -15.44
N GLU A 443 -3.50 -19.16 -16.71
CA GLU A 443 -3.42 -18.29 -17.90
C GLU A 443 -4.47 -17.15 -17.91
N LYS A 444 -5.69 -17.42 -17.41
CA LYS A 444 -6.77 -16.43 -17.26
C LYS A 444 -6.35 -15.16 -16.50
N CYS A 445 -5.30 -15.24 -15.68
CA CYS A 445 -4.78 -14.13 -14.88
C CYS A 445 -3.86 -13.22 -15.70
N LYS A 446 -3.13 -13.78 -16.68
CA LYS A 446 -2.19 -13.06 -17.55
C LYS A 446 -2.90 -12.02 -18.44
N TYR A 447 -4.20 -12.22 -18.66
CA TYR A 447 -5.10 -11.32 -19.39
C TYR A 447 -6.18 -10.66 -18.51
N CYS A 448 -6.03 -10.69 -17.19
CA CYS A 448 -7.03 -10.13 -16.27
C CYS A 448 -6.76 -8.66 -15.95
N ASN A 449 -7.69 -7.77 -16.30
CA ASN A 449 -7.57 -6.33 -16.07
C ASN A 449 -7.38 -5.95 -14.58
N TYR A 450 -7.85 -6.80 -13.65
CA TYR A 450 -7.64 -6.61 -12.21
C TYR A 450 -6.24 -7.04 -11.72
N PHE A 451 -5.39 -7.63 -12.56
CA PHE A 451 -4.12 -8.24 -12.14
C PHE A 451 -3.16 -7.23 -11.49
N VAL A 452 -3.18 -5.95 -11.91
CA VAL A 452 -2.35 -4.89 -11.31
C VAL A 452 -2.61 -4.68 -9.82
N ILE A 453 -3.83 -4.93 -9.35
CA ILE A 453 -4.23 -4.93 -7.93
C ILE A 453 -4.14 -6.34 -7.35
N CYS A 454 -4.67 -7.33 -8.07
CA CYS A 454 -4.93 -8.67 -7.55
C CYS A 454 -3.66 -9.52 -7.41
N LYS A 455 -2.72 -9.45 -8.38
CA LYS A 455 -1.42 -10.15 -8.34
C LYS A 455 -1.43 -11.67 -8.09
N GLY A 456 -2.60 -12.32 -8.17
CA GLY A 456 -2.79 -13.74 -7.81
C GLY A 456 -3.51 -13.98 -6.47
N ASN A 457 -3.91 -12.92 -5.75
CA ASN A 457 -4.52 -12.96 -4.41
C ASN A 457 -3.58 -13.61 -3.35
N CYS A 458 -4.05 -13.72 -2.11
CA CYS A 458 -3.32 -14.30 -0.99
C CYS A 458 -2.95 -15.78 -1.25
N PHE A 459 -1.66 -16.09 -1.36
CA PHE A 459 -1.14 -17.46 -1.54
C PHE A 459 -1.66 -18.45 -0.49
N MET A 460 -1.86 -18.03 0.76
CA MET A 460 -2.47 -18.86 1.81
C MET A 460 -3.97 -19.12 1.60
N GLU A 461 -4.72 -18.16 1.04
CA GLU A 461 -6.12 -18.42 0.64
C GLU A 461 -6.17 -19.42 -0.53
N ASN A 462 -5.28 -19.26 -1.50
CA ASN A 462 -5.14 -20.15 -2.64
C ASN A 462 -4.81 -21.59 -2.20
N LYS A 463 -3.78 -21.78 -1.37
CA LYS A 463 -3.44 -23.12 -0.85
C LYS A 463 -4.58 -23.74 -0.03
N ILE A 464 -5.22 -22.99 0.88
CA ILE A 464 -6.30 -23.55 1.71
C ILE A 464 -7.56 -23.90 0.89
N LYS A 465 -7.94 -23.09 -0.10
CA LYS A 465 -9.21 -23.25 -0.86
C LYS A 465 -9.06 -23.94 -2.23
N LYS A 466 -7.83 -24.16 -2.72
CA LYS A 466 -7.52 -24.75 -4.05
C LYS A 466 -6.34 -25.75 -4.04
N ASP A 467 -5.78 -26.06 -2.88
CA ASP A 467 -4.59 -26.92 -2.69
C ASP A 467 -3.29 -26.48 -3.41
N SER A 468 -3.32 -25.32 -4.09
CA SER A 468 -2.19 -24.77 -4.85
C SER A 468 -2.10 -23.26 -4.64
N ILE A 469 -0.90 -22.78 -4.29
CA ILE A 469 -0.61 -21.34 -4.20
C ILE A 469 -0.84 -20.61 -5.53
N ASN A 470 -0.71 -21.33 -6.66
CA ASN A 470 -0.79 -20.80 -8.02
C ASN A 470 -2.20 -20.87 -8.64
N ASN A 471 -3.18 -21.45 -7.93
CA ASN A 471 -4.59 -21.43 -8.36
C ASN A 471 -5.35 -20.32 -7.59
N PRO A 472 -5.57 -19.13 -8.19
CA PRO A 472 -6.04 -17.98 -7.44
C PRO A 472 -7.55 -18.06 -7.14
N VAL A 473 -7.90 -17.88 -5.87
CA VAL A 473 -9.29 -17.62 -5.46
C VAL A 473 -9.71 -16.27 -6.02
N CYS A 474 -10.48 -16.32 -7.10
CA CYS A 474 -10.69 -15.16 -7.97
C CYS A 474 -11.77 -14.20 -7.43
N ARG A 475 -11.32 -13.06 -6.89
CA ARG A 475 -12.19 -11.98 -6.37
C ARG A 475 -12.90 -11.16 -7.46
N LYS A 476 -12.77 -11.50 -8.75
CA LYS A 476 -13.26 -10.69 -9.89
C LYS A 476 -14.71 -10.21 -9.72
N LYS A 477 -15.66 -11.11 -9.40
CA LYS A 477 -17.07 -10.72 -9.23
C LYS A 477 -17.22 -9.64 -8.15
N GLN A 478 -16.54 -9.80 -7.02
CA GLN A 478 -16.60 -8.85 -5.90
C GLN A 478 -15.97 -7.48 -6.26
N TYR A 479 -14.99 -7.46 -7.16
CA TYR A 479 -14.47 -6.21 -7.74
C TYR A 479 -15.45 -5.60 -8.75
N ASP A 480 -16.02 -6.38 -9.67
CA ASP A 480 -17.04 -5.91 -10.62
C ASP A 480 -18.25 -5.32 -9.85
N ASP A 481 -18.70 -5.99 -8.79
CA ASP A 481 -19.75 -5.53 -7.86
C ASP A 481 -19.38 -4.20 -7.18
N LEU A 482 -18.11 -4.00 -6.77
CA LEU A 482 -17.61 -2.73 -6.23
C LEU A 482 -17.62 -1.61 -7.28
N ILE A 483 -17.16 -1.88 -8.51
CA ILE A 483 -17.11 -0.87 -9.57
C ILE A 483 -18.51 -0.38 -9.94
N ASN A 484 -19.47 -1.29 -10.05
CA ASN A 484 -20.87 -0.94 -10.26
C ASN A 484 -21.40 -0.06 -9.12
N PHE A 485 -21.09 -0.40 -7.88
CA PHE A 485 -21.46 0.40 -6.70
C PHE A 485 -20.80 1.78 -6.63
N ILE A 486 -19.55 1.90 -7.07
CA ILE A 486 -18.86 3.19 -7.20
C ILE A 486 -19.55 4.06 -8.27
N ILE A 487 -20.05 3.47 -9.36
CA ILE A 487 -20.85 4.15 -10.38
C ILE A 487 -22.23 4.57 -9.83
N GLU A 488 -22.93 3.67 -9.12
CA GLU A 488 -24.24 3.93 -8.49
C GLU A 488 -24.18 5.11 -7.49
N LYS A 489 -23.10 5.19 -6.68
CA LYS A 489 -22.97 6.14 -5.57
C LYS A 489 -22.35 7.49 -5.94
N ASN A 490 -21.60 7.60 -7.03
CA ASN A 490 -20.85 8.81 -7.39
C ASN A 490 -21.31 9.41 -8.72
N ASN A 491 -21.31 10.74 -8.83
CA ASN A 491 -21.56 11.43 -10.10
C ASN A 491 -20.33 11.32 -11.02
N ILE A 492 -20.24 10.21 -11.76
CA ILE A 492 -19.11 9.89 -12.65
C ILE A 492 -19.01 10.92 -13.78
N LYS A 493 -17.89 11.64 -13.85
CA LYS A 493 -17.65 12.65 -14.89
C LYS A 493 -17.43 12.00 -16.27
N TYR A 494 -18.01 12.57 -17.31
CA TYR A 494 -17.72 12.22 -18.71
C TYR A 494 -16.27 12.54 -19.10
N ILE A 495 -15.71 11.75 -20.02
CA ILE A 495 -14.50 12.09 -20.78
C ILE A 495 -14.76 13.25 -21.74
N GLY A 496 -13.72 14.06 -22.00
CA GLY A 496 -13.73 15.13 -23.00
C GLY A 496 -14.45 16.42 -22.55
N LYS A 497 -15.04 16.42 -21.35
CA LYS A 497 -15.44 17.63 -20.61
C LYS A 497 -14.25 18.12 -19.77
N ILE A 498 -13.31 18.78 -20.47
CA ILE A 498 -12.30 19.66 -19.88
C ILE A 498 -12.94 21.05 -19.80
#